data_AF-A0A932K0H8-F1
#
_entry.id   AF-A0A932K0H8-F1
#
_cell.length_a   1.000
_cell.length_b   1.000
_cell.length_c   1.000
_cell.angle_alpha   90.00
_cell.angle_beta   90.00
_cell.angle_gamma   90.00
#
_symmetry.space_group_name_H-M   'P 1'
#
loop_
_entity.id
_entity.type
_entity.pdbx_description
1 polymer ?
#
loop_
_entity_poly.entity_id
_entity_poly.type
_entity_poly.pdbx_seq_one_letter_code
_entity_poly.pdbx_strand_id
1 'polypeptide(L)'
;MRISSLPTYLYKASMPNLCQTDKRARVLREDGLSLCGPVTVSNILIYLAKTHFPPIVPEFGNLSEFDVQLNLIEKLAKYMKTDTDGTNDADLIEGLTKYIREHGYKTEVFQEGFEGQENFTPDVIGDPAKIMPFAIGTSNAILSVNFCKVDPETKRYEPIDEWHYVNLAGFSNCRVPKLIVHDPSPATEREPKECELFKIEDGTLHNWYPPNEFDAKGFLELEGIGIHEEDKKKGASKIVLDSILAFKVEQK
;
A
#
# COMPACT_ATOMS: atom_id res chain seq x y z
N MET A 1 9.97 -10.70 -15.82
CA MET A 1 9.50 -9.91 -16.99
C MET A 1 10.61 -8.93 -17.34
N ARG A 2 10.99 -8.71 -18.61
CA ARG A 2 12.05 -7.72 -18.95
C ARG A 2 11.42 -6.32 -18.97
N ILE A 3 12.08 -5.32 -18.37
CA ILE A 3 11.58 -3.92 -18.28
C ILE A 3 11.19 -3.36 -19.66
N SER A 4 11.89 -3.76 -20.72
CA SER A 4 11.65 -3.32 -22.10
C SER A 4 10.31 -3.77 -22.70
N SER A 5 9.51 -4.58 -22.00
CA SER A 5 8.16 -4.97 -22.44
C SER A 5 7.03 -4.27 -21.67
N LEU A 6 7.35 -3.38 -20.71
CA LEU A 6 6.33 -2.63 -19.97
C LEU A 6 5.85 -1.43 -20.82
N PRO A 7 4.56 -1.05 -20.74
CA PRO A 7 4.07 0.18 -21.34
C PRO A 7 4.82 1.39 -20.75
N THR A 8 4.93 2.47 -21.54
CA THR A 8 5.57 3.71 -21.06
C THR A 8 4.78 4.37 -19.93
N TYR A 9 3.46 4.17 -19.91
CA TYR A 9 2.58 4.70 -18.86
C TYR A 9 1.38 3.77 -18.70
N LEU A 10 0.98 3.53 -17.46
CA LEU A 10 -0.23 2.80 -17.11
C LEU A 10 -0.83 3.40 -15.85
N TYR A 11 -2.14 3.65 -15.88
CA TYR A 11 -2.87 4.15 -14.72
C TYR A 11 -4.27 3.55 -14.67
N LYS A 12 -4.64 2.96 -13.53
CA LYS A 12 -5.97 2.41 -13.26
C LYS A 12 -6.96 3.51 -12.90
N ALA A 13 -7.29 4.39 -13.85
CA ALA A 13 -8.10 5.58 -13.62
C ALA A 13 -9.52 5.33 -13.04
N SER A 14 -10.07 4.13 -13.20
CA SER A 14 -11.36 3.74 -12.61
C SER A 14 -11.27 3.24 -11.16
N MET A 15 -10.05 3.08 -10.64
CA MET A 15 -9.81 2.74 -9.25
C MET A 15 -10.15 3.95 -8.38
N PRO A 16 -11.05 3.80 -7.39
CA PRO A 16 -11.31 4.90 -6.48
C PRO A 16 -10.05 5.24 -5.68
N ASN A 17 -9.95 6.51 -5.30
CA ASN A 17 -8.93 7.03 -4.38
C ASN A 17 -9.62 7.54 -3.12
N LEU A 18 -10.30 6.65 -2.41
CA LEU A 18 -10.98 6.99 -1.16
C LEU A 18 -9.94 7.15 -0.03
N CYS A 19 -10.03 8.26 0.70
CA CYS A 19 -9.25 8.47 1.92
C CYS A 19 -10.00 7.90 3.14
N GLN A 20 -9.24 7.36 4.10
CA GLN A 20 -9.75 6.76 5.33
C GLN A 20 -10.51 7.75 6.23
N THR A 21 -10.13 9.03 6.19
CA THR A 21 -10.78 10.13 6.92
C THR A 21 -11.67 11.00 6.03
N ASP A 22 -12.14 10.48 4.89
CA ASP A 22 -13.10 11.19 4.05
C ASP A 22 -14.27 11.70 4.92
N LYS A 23 -14.57 13.01 4.86
CA LYS A 23 -15.64 13.61 5.68
C LYS A 23 -17.00 12.94 5.46
N ARG A 24 -17.22 12.33 4.29
CA ARG A 24 -18.41 11.54 3.96
C ARG A 24 -18.38 10.15 4.59
N ALA A 25 -17.19 9.66 4.94
CA ALA A 25 -16.91 8.37 5.56
C ALA A 25 -16.77 8.44 7.10
N ARG A 26 -17.18 9.54 7.76
CA ARG A 26 -17.20 9.67 9.23
C ARG A 26 -18.03 8.64 9.98
N VAL A 27 -18.73 7.77 9.26
CA VAL A 27 -19.45 6.61 9.80
C VAL A 27 -18.54 5.42 10.04
N LEU A 28 -17.32 5.44 9.50
CA LEU A 28 -16.32 4.40 9.74
C LEU A 28 -15.83 4.50 11.19
N ARG A 29 -15.57 3.33 11.79
CA ARG A 29 -15.00 3.21 13.14
C ARG A 29 -13.75 4.10 13.33
N GLU A 30 -13.59 4.67 14.52
CA GLU A 30 -12.42 5.47 14.92
C GLU A 30 -12.09 6.62 13.95
N ASP A 31 -13.13 7.19 13.32
CA ASP A 31 -13.00 8.21 12.25
C ASP A 31 -12.09 7.77 11.09
N GLY A 32 -11.90 6.46 10.93
CA GLY A 32 -11.08 5.80 9.92
C GLY A 32 -9.57 5.84 10.12
N LEU A 33 -9.07 6.29 11.28
CA LEU A 33 -7.62 6.46 11.50
C LEU A 33 -6.81 5.16 11.40
N SER A 34 -7.40 4.03 11.83
CA SER A 34 -6.78 2.70 11.79
C SER A 34 -7.06 1.90 10.50
N LEU A 35 -7.70 2.52 9.50
CA LEU A 35 -8.27 1.81 8.35
C LEU A 35 -7.46 1.90 7.04
N CYS A 36 -6.19 2.30 7.08
CA CYS A 36 -5.35 2.44 5.88
C CYS A 36 -5.32 1.13 5.04
N GLY A 37 -5.21 -0.02 5.69
CA GLY A 37 -5.24 -1.34 5.04
C GLY A 37 -6.59 -1.66 4.39
N PRO A 38 -7.70 -1.73 5.16
CA PRO A 38 -9.04 -1.97 4.61
C PRO A 38 -9.46 -0.99 3.52
N VAL A 39 -9.13 0.31 3.65
CA VAL A 39 -9.45 1.32 2.64
C VAL A 39 -8.64 1.07 1.36
N THR A 40 -7.34 0.85 1.47
CA THR A 40 -6.46 0.50 0.34
C THR A 40 -6.98 -0.74 -0.40
N VAL A 41 -7.31 -1.80 0.33
CA VAL A 41 -7.86 -3.02 -0.29
C VAL A 41 -9.22 -2.76 -0.93
N SER A 42 -10.10 -1.99 -0.29
CA SER A 42 -11.40 -1.63 -0.87
C SER A 42 -11.25 -0.92 -2.20
N ASN A 43 -10.26 -0.01 -2.32
CA ASN A 43 -10.01 0.72 -3.56
C ASN A 43 -9.68 -0.26 -4.70
N ILE A 44 -8.85 -1.26 -4.42
CA ILE A 44 -8.48 -2.30 -5.38
C ILE A 44 -9.67 -3.19 -5.75
N LEU A 45 -10.45 -3.65 -4.76
CA LEU A 45 -11.57 -4.56 -5.01
C LEU A 45 -12.69 -3.90 -5.81
N ILE A 46 -12.98 -2.62 -5.58
CA ILE A 46 -13.93 -1.86 -6.39
C ILE A 46 -13.45 -1.74 -7.84
N TYR A 47 -12.15 -1.46 -8.05
CA TYR A 47 -11.55 -1.47 -9.39
C TYR A 47 -11.73 -2.83 -10.09
N LEU A 48 -11.40 -3.92 -9.38
CA LEU A 48 -11.50 -5.28 -9.91
C LEU A 48 -12.95 -5.66 -10.24
N ALA A 49 -13.91 -5.28 -9.40
CA ALA A 49 -15.34 -5.49 -9.65
C ALA A 49 -15.79 -4.81 -10.95
N LYS A 50 -15.34 -3.58 -11.20
CA LYS A 50 -15.70 -2.81 -12.40
C LYS A 50 -15.09 -3.33 -13.70
N THR A 51 -13.97 -4.05 -13.62
CA THR A 51 -13.14 -4.34 -14.80
C THR A 51 -13.03 -5.82 -15.15
N HIS A 52 -12.93 -6.71 -14.16
CA HIS A 52 -12.53 -8.10 -14.38
C HIS A 52 -13.34 -9.12 -13.58
N PHE A 53 -13.81 -8.76 -12.38
CA PHE A 53 -14.41 -9.70 -11.42
C PHE A 53 -15.67 -9.12 -10.74
N PRO A 54 -16.78 -8.84 -11.45
CA PRO A 54 -17.92 -8.14 -10.87
C PRO A 54 -18.47 -8.76 -9.57
N PRO A 55 -18.60 -10.10 -9.43
CA PRO A 55 -19.02 -10.74 -8.18
C PRO A 55 -18.08 -10.55 -6.96
N ILE A 56 -16.88 -9.99 -7.12
CA ILE A 56 -15.93 -9.81 -6.00
C ILE A 56 -16.42 -8.78 -4.99
N VAL A 57 -17.22 -7.80 -5.44
CA VAL A 57 -17.96 -6.89 -4.58
C VAL A 57 -19.45 -7.15 -4.88
N PRO A 58 -20.24 -7.65 -3.92
CA PRO A 58 -21.63 -8.01 -4.19
C PRO A 58 -22.43 -6.78 -4.62
N GLU A 59 -23.43 -6.98 -5.47
CA GLU A 59 -24.37 -5.92 -5.83
C GLU A 59 -25.23 -5.58 -4.62
N PHE A 60 -25.20 -4.33 -4.16
CA PHE A 60 -26.01 -3.89 -3.01
C PHE A 60 -27.31 -3.19 -3.43
N GLY A 61 -27.96 -3.67 -4.51
CA GLY A 61 -29.25 -3.16 -4.96
C GLY A 61 -29.24 -1.65 -5.23
N ASN A 62 -29.95 -0.88 -4.41
CA ASN A 62 -30.15 0.58 -4.57
C ASN A 62 -29.09 1.45 -3.87
N LEU A 63 -28.05 0.86 -3.26
CA LEU A 63 -26.98 1.65 -2.61
C LEU A 63 -26.13 2.40 -3.64
N SER A 64 -25.63 3.57 -3.26
CA SER A 64 -24.63 4.26 -4.07
C SER A 64 -23.30 3.50 -4.01
N GLU A 65 -22.44 3.67 -5.03
CA GLU A 65 -21.10 3.07 -5.04
C GLU A 65 -20.28 3.45 -3.80
N PHE A 66 -20.47 4.67 -3.29
CA PHE A 66 -19.82 5.13 -2.08
C PHE A 66 -20.28 4.33 -0.85
N ASP A 67 -21.60 4.12 -0.69
CA ASP A 67 -22.14 3.32 0.43
C ASP A 67 -21.71 1.85 0.33
N VAL A 68 -21.62 1.32 -0.89
CA VAL A 68 -21.07 -0.01 -1.17
C VAL A 68 -19.63 -0.10 -0.68
N GLN A 69 -18.81 0.90 -1.01
CA GLN A 69 -17.41 0.92 -0.60
C GLN A 69 -17.25 1.05 0.92
N LEU A 70 -18.08 1.85 1.61
CA LEU A 70 -18.05 1.96 3.07
C LEU A 70 -18.39 0.62 3.74
N ASN A 71 -19.45 -0.07 3.27
CA ASN A 71 -19.81 -1.39 3.77
C ASN A 71 -18.71 -2.43 3.51
N LEU A 72 -18.03 -2.32 2.37
CA LEU A 72 -16.89 -3.16 2.03
C LEU A 72 -15.72 -2.92 3.00
N ILE A 73 -15.38 -1.66 3.31
CA ILE A 73 -14.30 -1.32 4.25
C ILE A 73 -14.57 -1.93 5.63
N GLU A 74 -15.77 -1.77 6.18
CA GLU A 74 -16.15 -2.34 7.48
C GLU A 74 -16.11 -3.88 7.48
N LYS A 75 -16.49 -4.51 6.36
CA LYS A 75 -16.35 -5.95 6.20
C LYS A 75 -14.87 -6.34 6.17
N LEU A 76 -14.05 -5.69 5.35
CA LEU A 76 -12.62 -5.98 5.22
C LEU A 76 -11.89 -5.79 6.56
N ALA A 77 -12.20 -4.75 7.33
CA ALA A 77 -11.64 -4.53 8.65
C ALA A 77 -11.86 -5.73 9.60
N LYS A 78 -13.00 -6.41 9.49
CA LYS A 78 -13.27 -7.65 10.25
C LYS A 78 -12.49 -8.85 9.72
N TYR A 79 -12.35 -8.99 8.39
CA TYR A 79 -11.56 -10.08 7.80
C TYR A 79 -10.08 -9.94 8.13
N MET A 80 -9.59 -8.71 8.14
CA MET A 80 -8.19 -8.36 8.40
C MET A 80 -7.90 -8.08 9.87
N LYS A 81 -8.85 -8.40 10.77
CA LYS A 81 -8.71 -8.23 12.23
C LYS A 81 -8.20 -6.83 12.63
N THR A 82 -8.50 -5.80 11.84
CA THR A 82 -8.06 -4.43 12.10
C THR A 82 -8.52 -4.03 13.48
N ASP A 83 -7.68 -3.39 14.27
CA ASP A 83 -8.00 -2.87 15.61
C ASP A 83 -7.59 -1.39 15.75
N THR A 84 -7.37 -0.89 16.96
CA THR A 84 -6.95 0.49 17.22
C THR A 84 -5.56 0.81 16.67
N ASP A 85 -4.71 -0.22 16.53
CA ASP A 85 -3.30 -0.07 16.15
C ASP A 85 -3.11 -0.29 14.64
N GLY A 86 -4.18 -0.64 13.93
CA GLY A 86 -4.21 -0.82 12.49
C GLY A 86 -4.37 -2.28 12.08
N THR A 87 -3.70 -2.67 10.99
CA THR A 87 -3.78 -4.01 10.39
C THR A 87 -2.40 -4.51 10.04
N ASN A 88 -1.93 -5.63 10.60
CA ASN A 88 -0.63 -6.21 10.22
C ASN A 88 -0.65 -6.92 8.87
N ASP A 89 0.54 -7.03 8.25
CA ASP A 89 0.70 -7.61 6.92
C ASP A 89 0.08 -9.02 6.87
N ALA A 90 0.30 -9.83 7.90
CA ALA A 90 -0.22 -11.20 7.99
C ALA A 90 -1.76 -11.23 8.00
N ASP A 91 -2.40 -10.40 8.83
CA ASP A 91 -3.85 -10.31 8.91
C ASP A 91 -4.46 -9.67 7.65
N LEU A 92 -3.77 -8.70 7.04
CA LEU A 92 -4.17 -8.12 5.76
C LEU A 92 -4.19 -9.18 4.66
N ILE A 93 -3.12 -9.98 4.54
CA ILE A 93 -2.98 -11.09 3.59
C ILE A 93 -4.04 -12.16 3.83
N GLU A 94 -4.18 -12.62 5.08
CA GLU A 94 -5.14 -13.65 5.47
C GLU A 94 -6.57 -13.19 5.15
N GLY A 95 -6.91 -11.97 5.59
CA GLY A 95 -8.22 -11.37 5.41
C GLY A 95 -8.59 -11.16 3.94
N LEU A 96 -7.69 -10.59 3.15
CA LEU A 96 -7.83 -10.42 1.70
C LEU A 96 -8.05 -11.77 1.00
N THR A 97 -7.17 -12.73 1.27
CA THR A 97 -7.21 -14.06 0.64
C THR A 97 -8.51 -14.78 0.97
N LYS A 98 -8.93 -14.74 2.23
CA LYS A 98 -10.18 -15.33 2.69
C LYS A 98 -11.38 -14.65 2.02
N TYR A 99 -11.41 -13.32 1.97
CA TYR A 99 -12.47 -12.56 1.32
C TYR A 99 -12.61 -12.96 -0.16
N ILE A 100 -11.51 -12.92 -0.93
CA ILE A 100 -11.51 -13.25 -2.37
C ILE A 100 -12.01 -14.68 -2.61
N ARG A 101 -11.55 -15.65 -1.80
CA ARG A 101 -11.92 -17.06 -1.92
C ARG A 101 -13.41 -17.30 -1.69
N GLU A 102 -13.99 -16.62 -0.71
CA GLU A 102 -15.42 -16.70 -0.37
C GLU A 102 -16.31 -16.09 -1.46
N HIS A 103 -15.81 -15.12 -2.23
CA HIS A 103 -16.52 -14.53 -3.38
C HIS A 103 -16.28 -15.29 -4.69
N GLY A 104 -15.74 -16.52 -4.63
CA GLY A 104 -15.70 -17.42 -5.78
C GLY A 104 -14.42 -17.36 -6.61
N TYR A 105 -13.38 -16.67 -6.15
CA TYR A 105 -12.13 -16.50 -6.90
C TYR A 105 -10.94 -17.21 -6.27
N LYS A 106 -9.83 -17.28 -7.01
CA LYS A 106 -8.51 -17.64 -6.49
C LYS A 106 -7.69 -16.36 -6.36
N THR A 107 -6.74 -16.36 -5.43
CA THR A 107 -5.73 -15.31 -5.34
C THR A 107 -4.36 -15.93 -5.14
N GLU A 108 -3.39 -15.43 -5.88
CA GLU A 108 -1.97 -15.65 -5.61
C GLU A 108 -1.46 -14.42 -4.88
N VAL A 109 -0.75 -14.63 -3.77
CA VAL A 109 -0.18 -13.54 -2.96
C VAL A 109 1.33 -13.68 -2.96
N PHE A 110 1.99 -12.54 -3.07
CA PHE A 110 3.43 -12.38 -3.06
C PHE A 110 3.78 -11.25 -2.10
N GLN A 111 4.70 -11.50 -1.18
CA GLN A 111 5.19 -10.49 -0.26
C GLN A 111 6.72 -10.46 -0.35
N GLU A 112 7.25 -9.28 -0.65
CA GLU A 112 8.67 -8.97 -0.52
C GLU A 112 8.79 -7.82 0.46
N GLY A 113 9.48 -8.04 1.57
CA GLY A 113 9.35 -7.18 2.73
C GLY A 113 10.31 -7.60 3.82
N PHE A 114 10.65 -6.66 4.71
CA PHE A 114 11.31 -7.03 5.95
C PHE A 114 10.41 -7.95 6.78
N GLU A 115 9.12 -7.62 6.88
CA GLU A 115 8.12 -8.45 7.56
C GLU A 115 7.86 -9.77 6.77
N GLY A 116 7.98 -10.91 7.46
CA GLY A 116 7.67 -12.23 6.90
C GLY A 116 8.84 -13.03 6.31
N GLN A 117 10.08 -12.53 6.37
CA GLN A 117 11.26 -13.27 5.85
C GLN A 117 12.36 -13.48 6.90
N GLU A 118 12.61 -14.74 7.29
CA GLU A 118 13.71 -15.13 8.19
C GLU A 118 15.11 -14.78 7.64
N ASN A 119 15.23 -14.51 6.33
CA ASN A 119 16.49 -14.19 5.63
C ASN A 119 16.34 -12.96 4.72
N PHE A 120 15.57 -11.95 5.15
CA PHE A 120 15.40 -10.73 4.36
C PHE A 120 16.76 -10.11 4.01
N THR A 121 16.92 -9.71 2.74
CA THR A 121 18.03 -8.87 2.30
C THR A 121 17.46 -7.66 1.55
N PRO A 122 17.92 -6.42 1.86
CA PRO A 122 17.35 -5.20 1.27
C PRO A 122 17.40 -5.15 -0.26
N ASP A 123 18.36 -5.84 -0.88
CA ASP A 123 18.50 -5.94 -2.34
C ASP A 123 17.29 -6.61 -3.04
N VAL A 124 16.38 -7.24 -2.28
CA VAL A 124 15.16 -7.86 -2.81
C VAL A 124 14.13 -6.79 -3.22
N ILE A 125 13.87 -5.78 -2.38
CA ILE A 125 12.90 -4.70 -2.62
C ILE A 125 13.47 -3.58 -3.49
N GLY A 126 14.81 -3.44 -3.52
CA GLY A 126 15.55 -2.31 -4.09
C GLY A 126 15.48 -2.05 -5.61
N ASP A 127 14.52 -2.63 -6.35
CA ASP A 127 14.38 -2.43 -7.79
C ASP A 127 12.94 -2.05 -8.19
N PRO A 128 12.68 -0.78 -8.56
CA PRO A 128 11.38 -0.32 -9.05
C PRO A 128 10.81 -1.18 -10.19
N ALA A 129 11.66 -1.79 -11.01
CA ALA A 129 11.25 -2.67 -12.10
C ALA A 129 10.51 -3.92 -11.64
N LYS A 130 10.70 -4.35 -10.39
CA LYS A 130 9.99 -5.48 -9.80
C LYS A 130 8.59 -5.09 -9.33
N ILE A 131 8.38 -3.82 -8.99
CA ILE A 131 7.10 -3.30 -8.47
C ILE A 131 6.09 -3.06 -9.60
N MET A 132 6.54 -2.45 -10.71
CA MET A 132 5.66 -2.03 -11.81
C MET A 132 4.79 -3.14 -12.43
N PRO A 133 5.29 -4.39 -12.62
CA PRO A 133 4.47 -5.48 -13.12
C PRO A 133 3.20 -5.73 -12.29
N PHE A 134 3.21 -5.43 -11.00
CA PHE A 134 2.04 -5.59 -10.13
C PHE A 134 0.95 -4.55 -10.34
N ALA A 135 1.17 -3.53 -11.18
CA ALA A 135 0.11 -2.62 -11.61
C ALA A 135 -0.65 -3.12 -12.85
N ILE A 136 -0.22 -4.22 -13.49
CA ILE A 136 -0.74 -4.61 -14.81
C ILE A 136 -1.91 -5.61 -14.70
N GLY A 137 -2.98 -5.35 -15.45
CA GLY A 137 -4.11 -6.28 -15.60
C GLY A 137 -4.81 -6.54 -14.27
N THR A 138 -4.87 -7.82 -13.88
CA THR A 138 -5.52 -8.28 -12.63
C THR A 138 -4.56 -8.35 -11.44
N SER A 139 -3.28 -8.05 -11.64
CA SER A 139 -2.32 -7.88 -10.55
C SER A 139 -2.49 -6.52 -9.89
N ASN A 140 -2.27 -6.48 -8.57
CA ASN A 140 -2.31 -5.27 -7.76
C ASN A 140 -1.19 -5.32 -6.72
N ALA A 141 -0.74 -4.17 -6.25
CA ALA A 141 0.21 -4.07 -5.14
C ALA A 141 -0.23 -3.03 -4.12
N ILE A 142 0.03 -3.38 -2.87
CA ILE A 142 -0.09 -2.55 -1.68
C ILE A 142 1.34 -2.37 -1.18
N LEU A 143 1.73 -1.12 -0.96
CA LEU A 143 3.04 -0.77 -0.45
C LEU A 143 2.87 -0.42 1.03
N SER A 144 3.60 -1.12 1.90
CA SER A 144 3.74 -0.75 3.30
C SER A 144 4.91 0.21 3.42
N VAL A 145 4.67 1.39 4.00
CA VAL A 145 5.70 2.42 4.19
C VAL A 145 5.80 2.84 5.64
N ASN A 146 7.01 3.20 6.05
CA ASN A 146 7.31 3.77 7.35
C ASN A 146 7.67 5.24 7.22
N PHE A 147 7.15 6.07 8.11
CA PHE A 147 7.59 7.46 8.26
C PHE A 147 8.82 7.50 9.17
N CYS A 148 9.87 8.19 8.73
CA CYS A 148 11.18 8.11 9.38
C CYS A 148 11.73 9.48 9.71
N LYS A 149 12.22 9.60 10.94
CA LYS A 149 13.18 10.63 11.33
C LYS A 149 14.55 10.22 10.79
N VAL A 150 15.21 11.13 10.09
CA VAL A 150 16.55 10.88 9.55
C VAL A 150 17.53 11.85 10.19
N ASP A 151 18.58 11.32 10.81
CA ASP A 151 19.73 12.10 11.24
C ASP A 151 20.71 12.23 10.05
N PRO A 152 20.90 13.44 9.49
CA PRO A 152 21.75 13.63 8.34
C PRO A 152 23.25 13.43 8.62
N GLU A 153 23.70 13.58 9.87
CA GLU A 153 25.11 13.41 10.24
C GLU A 153 25.48 11.92 10.35
N THR A 154 24.60 11.14 10.98
CA THR A 154 24.83 9.71 11.22
C THR A 154 24.19 8.80 10.16
N LYS A 155 23.35 9.36 9.28
CA LYS A 155 22.54 8.62 8.29
C LYS A 155 21.67 7.55 8.94
N ARG A 156 21.15 7.86 10.12
CA ARG A 156 20.31 6.97 10.90
C ARG A 156 18.86 7.24 10.58
N TYR A 157 18.15 6.20 10.18
CA TYR A 157 16.72 6.20 9.91
C TYR A 157 16.01 5.56 11.11
N GLU A 158 15.10 6.30 11.73
CA GLU A 158 14.32 5.84 12.88
C GLU A 158 12.83 6.02 12.59
N PRO A 159 12.02 4.94 12.60
CA PRO A 159 10.60 5.03 12.33
C PRO A 159 9.91 5.74 13.50
N ILE A 160 8.87 6.51 13.22
CA ILE A 160 8.12 7.28 14.24
C ILE A 160 6.89 6.52 14.78
N ASP A 161 6.98 5.19 14.86
CA ASP A 161 5.92 4.26 15.28
C ASP A 161 4.61 4.35 14.47
N GLU A 162 4.69 4.82 13.22
CA GLU A 162 3.55 4.89 12.30
C GLU A 162 3.93 4.27 10.94
N TRP A 163 3.12 3.30 10.55
CA TRP A 163 3.20 2.48 9.36
C TRP A 163 1.95 2.73 8.55
N HIS A 164 2.06 2.69 7.23
CA HIS A 164 0.99 3.13 6.36
C HIS A 164 0.91 2.32 5.08
N TYR A 165 -0.31 1.94 4.70
CA TYR A 165 -0.55 1.25 3.43
C TYR A 165 -0.98 2.24 2.36
N VAL A 166 -0.28 2.19 1.23
CA VAL A 166 -0.67 2.91 0.02
C VAL A 166 -0.83 1.93 -1.15
N ASN A 167 -1.64 2.30 -2.12
CA ASN A 167 -1.98 1.43 -3.25
C ASN A 167 -1.22 1.84 -4.52
N LEU A 168 -0.65 0.86 -5.22
CA LEU A 168 -0.06 1.06 -6.54
C LEU A 168 -1.16 1.09 -7.62
N ALA A 169 -1.58 2.30 -8.00
CA ALA A 169 -2.61 2.52 -9.01
C ALA A 169 -2.05 2.54 -10.45
N GLY A 170 -0.73 2.67 -10.61
CA GLY A 170 -0.11 2.75 -11.92
C GLY A 170 1.38 3.05 -11.87
N PHE A 171 1.97 3.35 -13.03
CA PHE A 171 3.36 3.76 -13.16
C PHE A 171 3.59 4.54 -14.47
N SER A 172 4.69 5.28 -14.49
CA SER A 172 5.30 5.85 -15.68
C SER A 172 6.70 5.28 -15.84
N ASN A 173 6.92 4.49 -16.89
CA ASN A 173 8.22 3.93 -17.27
C ASN A 173 8.92 4.84 -18.29
N CYS A 174 9.00 6.13 -17.95
CA CYS A 174 9.77 7.12 -18.70
C CYS A 174 11.25 7.09 -18.28
N ARG A 175 12.03 8.12 -18.65
CA ARG A 175 13.47 8.21 -18.35
C ARG A 175 13.80 8.01 -16.86
N VAL A 176 12.92 8.48 -15.98
CA VAL A 176 12.94 8.17 -14.55
C VAL A 176 11.64 7.42 -14.26
N PRO A 177 11.72 6.15 -13.82
CA PRO A 177 10.52 5.37 -13.50
C PRO A 177 9.81 5.98 -12.29
N LYS A 178 8.50 6.21 -12.42
CA LYS A 178 7.63 6.72 -11.35
C LYS A 178 6.50 5.76 -11.05
N LEU A 179 6.11 5.67 -9.80
CA LEU A 179 4.89 4.99 -9.38
C LEU A 179 3.73 5.98 -9.34
N ILE A 180 2.52 5.51 -9.60
CA ILE A 180 1.29 6.29 -9.36
C ILE A 180 0.62 5.66 -8.16
N VAL A 181 0.56 6.41 -7.06
CA VAL A 181 0.14 5.93 -5.75
C VAL A 181 -1.19 6.57 -5.36
N HIS A 182 -2.13 5.74 -4.91
CA HIS A 182 -3.32 6.16 -4.18
C HIS A 182 -3.03 6.02 -2.70
N ASP A 183 -2.93 7.15 -2.03
CA ASP A 183 -2.67 7.22 -0.61
C ASP A 183 -4.00 7.45 0.14
N PRO A 184 -4.48 6.49 0.95
CA PRO A 184 -5.72 6.61 1.69
C PRO A 184 -5.64 7.64 2.84
N SER A 185 -4.49 8.29 3.04
CA SER A 185 -4.31 9.35 4.02
C SER A 185 -5.21 10.58 3.75
N PRO A 186 -5.66 11.31 4.81
CA PRO A 186 -6.23 12.65 4.68
C PRO A 186 -5.38 13.66 3.92
N ALA A 187 -4.05 13.53 3.99
CA ALA A 187 -3.11 14.56 3.55
C ALA A 187 -3.04 14.73 2.02
N THR A 188 -3.64 13.81 1.25
CA THR A 188 -3.41 13.72 -0.20
C THR A 188 -4.54 14.30 -1.06
N GLU A 189 -5.60 14.81 -0.45
CA GLU A 189 -6.76 15.43 -1.12
C GLU A 189 -7.46 14.53 -2.16
N ARG A 190 -7.27 13.20 -2.09
CA ARG A 190 -7.81 12.18 -3.04
C ARG A 190 -7.23 12.27 -4.45
N GLU A 191 -6.14 13.01 -4.64
CA GLU A 191 -5.45 13.05 -5.93
C GLU A 191 -4.37 11.96 -5.99
N PRO A 192 -4.26 11.22 -7.11
CA PRO A 192 -3.16 10.30 -7.32
C PRO A 192 -1.82 11.04 -7.22
N LYS A 193 -0.81 10.39 -6.62
CA LYS A 193 0.53 10.96 -6.49
C LYS A 193 1.49 10.25 -7.42
N GLU A 194 2.26 11.01 -8.18
CA GLU A 194 3.45 10.47 -8.84
C GLU A 194 4.57 10.40 -7.81
N CYS A 195 5.13 9.21 -7.64
CA CYS A 195 6.18 8.96 -6.66
C CYS A 195 7.45 8.44 -7.32
N GLU A 196 8.58 8.91 -6.83
CA GLU A 196 9.91 8.43 -7.21
C GLU A 196 10.46 7.52 -6.11
N LEU A 197 11.22 6.50 -6.52
CA LEU A 197 11.87 5.57 -5.62
C LEU A 197 13.38 5.80 -5.68
N PHE A 198 13.99 6.03 -4.52
CA PHE A 198 15.43 6.24 -4.40
C PHE A 198 16.04 5.13 -3.57
N LYS A 199 17.06 4.46 -4.12
CA LYS A 199 17.81 3.46 -3.35
C LYS A 199 18.64 4.17 -2.28
N ILE A 200 18.54 3.69 -1.05
CA ILE A 200 19.41 4.13 0.04
C ILE A 200 20.79 3.50 -0.20
N GLU A 201 21.81 4.34 -0.33
CA GLU A 201 23.18 3.91 -0.67
C GLU A 201 24.01 3.54 0.57
N ASP A 202 23.71 4.17 1.71
CA ASP A 202 24.33 3.92 3.01
C ASP A 202 23.46 4.43 4.17
N GLY A 203 23.74 3.96 5.38
CA GLY A 203 23.06 4.36 6.61
C GLY A 203 22.64 3.17 7.47
N THR A 204 21.91 3.44 8.55
CA THR A 204 21.42 2.41 9.47
C THR A 204 19.94 2.60 9.74
N LEU A 205 19.14 1.55 9.58
CA LEU A 205 17.77 1.50 10.12
C LEU A 205 17.85 1.15 11.60
N HIS A 206 17.26 1.99 12.45
CA HIS A 206 17.24 1.82 13.89
C HIS A 206 15.82 1.63 14.41
N ASN A 207 15.61 0.77 15.41
CA ASN A 207 14.31 0.44 16.01
C ASN A 207 13.24 -0.05 15.01
N TRP A 208 13.66 -0.59 13.87
CA TRP A 208 12.72 -1.08 12.85
C TRP A 208 12.05 -2.38 13.28
N TYR A 209 12.87 -3.35 13.67
CA TYR A 209 12.48 -4.64 14.25
C TYR A 209 13.65 -5.18 15.09
N PRO A 210 13.46 -6.21 15.93
CA PRO A 210 14.59 -6.88 16.57
C PRO A 210 15.46 -7.65 15.55
N PRO A 211 16.81 -7.61 15.66
CA PRO A 211 17.62 -6.71 16.50
C PRO A 211 17.60 -5.26 16.01
N ASN A 212 17.54 -4.30 16.94
CA ASN A 212 17.22 -2.88 16.72
C ASN A 212 18.09 -2.07 15.72
N GLU A 213 19.07 -2.65 15.02
CA GLU A 213 19.91 -1.95 14.03
C GLU A 213 20.21 -2.84 12.80
N PHE A 214 19.99 -2.31 11.60
CA PHE A 214 20.28 -2.96 10.31
C PHE A 214 20.91 -1.98 9.32
N ASP A 215 21.67 -2.49 8.35
CA ASP A 215 22.15 -1.68 7.21
C ASP A 215 20.95 -1.17 6.40
N ALA A 216 20.86 0.15 6.22
CA ALA A 216 19.81 0.78 5.41
C ALA A 216 20.09 0.66 3.91
N LYS A 217 21.31 0.26 3.52
CA LYS A 217 21.68 0.11 2.12
C LYS A 217 20.76 -0.89 1.44
N GLY A 218 20.14 -0.44 0.34
CA GLY A 218 19.30 -1.26 -0.51
C GLY A 218 17.81 -1.09 -0.32
N PHE A 219 17.38 -0.52 0.82
CA PHE A 219 16.01 -0.07 1.00
C PHE A 219 15.68 1.08 0.03
N LEU A 220 14.39 1.35 -0.14
CA LEU A 220 13.91 2.40 -1.03
C LEU A 220 13.24 3.53 -0.23
N GLU A 221 13.67 4.77 -0.45
CA GLU A 221 12.90 5.95 -0.08
C GLU A 221 11.81 6.19 -1.13
N LEU A 222 10.59 6.48 -0.67
CA LEU A 222 9.46 6.87 -1.52
C LEU A 222 9.23 8.36 -1.39
N GLU A 223 9.48 9.13 -2.45
CA GLU A 223 9.17 10.56 -2.49
C GLU A 223 7.94 10.83 -3.35
N GLY A 224 7.07 11.74 -2.92
CA GLY A 224 5.90 12.19 -3.69
C GLY A 224 4.56 12.04 -2.95
N ILE A 225 4.48 11.15 -1.97
CA ILE A 225 3.41 11.19 -0.97
C ILE A 225 3.80 12.15 0.16
N GLY A 226 2.83 12.85 0.73
CA GLY A 226 3.07 13.85 1.76
C GLY A 226 3.23 13.22 3.14
N ILE A 227 4.23 13.67 3.91
CA ILE A 227 4.32 13.36 5.35
C ILE A 227 3.27 14.22 6.08
N HIS A 228 2.51 13.61 6.98
CA HIS A 228 1.49 14.34 7.73
C HIS A 228 2.10 15.40 8.64
N GLU A 229 1.34 16.46 8.93
CA GLU A 229 1.79 17.49 9.86
C GLU A 229 2.07 16.94 11.28
N GLU A 230 1.30 15.95 11.74
CA GLU A 230 1.57 15.30 13.04
C GLU A 230 2.88 14.49 13.01
N ASP A 231 3.15 13.78 11.92
CA ASP A 231 4.40 13.04 11.73
C ASP A 231 5.61 13.97 11.60
N LYS A 232 5.46 15.09 10.90
CA LYS A 232 6.48 16.14 10.84
C LYS A 232 6.79 16.70 12.22
N LYS A 233 5.77 16.90 13.08
CA LYS A 233 5.99 17.33 14.47
C LYS A 233 6.74 16.28 15.30
N LYS A 234 6.59 14.99 14.98
CA LYS A 234 7.39 13.89 15.55
C LYS A 234 8.80 13.80 14.96
N GLY A 235 9.10 14.56 13.90
CA GLY A 235 10.40 14.64 13.26
C GLY A 235 10.54 13.78 12.00
N ALA A 236 9.45 13.21 11.48
CA ALA A 236 9.50 12.51 10.20
C ALA A 236 9.93 13.44 9.07
N SER A 237 10.83 12.94 8.24
CA SER A 237 11.48 13.68 7.16
C SER A 237 11.64 12.86 5.87
N LYS A 238 11.59 11.53 5.99
CA LYS A 238 11.64 10.57 4.89
C LYS A 238 10.56 9.50 5.05
N ILE A 239 10.26 8.84 3.94
CA ILE A 239 9.34 7.70 3.89
C ILE A 239 10.12 6.55 3.28
N VAL A 240 10.16 5.42 3.97
CA VAL A 240 10.89 4.24 3.54
C VAL A 240 9.91 3.13 3.23
N LEU A 241 10.06 2.49 2.07
CA LEU A 241 9.30 1.32 1.68
C LEU A 241 9.75 0.12 2.50
N ASP A 242 8.83 -0.45 3.25
CA ASP A 242 9.08 -1.57 4.15
C ASP A 242 8.77 -2.92 3.50
N SER A 243 7.59 -3.01 2.90
CA SER A 243 7.13 -4.20 2.21
C SER A 243 6.30 -3.88 0.97
N ILE A 244 6.33 -4.80 0.02
CA ILE A 244 5.46 -4.86 -1.15
C ILE A 244 4.61 -6.10 -0.97
N LEU A 245 3.32 -5.88 -0.78
CA LEU A 245 2.33 -6.92 -0.87
C LEU A 245 1.67 -6.87 -2.24
N ALA A 246 1.99 -7.83 -3.09
CA ALA A 246 1.35 -7.99 -4.38
C ALA A 246 0.38 -9.17 -4.39
N PHE A 247 -0.70 -9.05 -5.15
CA PHE A 247 -1.62 -10.15 -5.36
C PHE A 247 -2.25 -10.11 -6.75
N LYS A 248 -2.65 -11.30 -7.22
CA LYS A 248 -3.34 -11.49 -8.48
C LYS A 248 -4.62 -12.27 -8.26
N VAL A 249 -5.73 -11.75 -8.76
CA VAL A 249 -7.03 -12.44 -8.71
C VAL A 249 -7.25 -13.23 -10.00
N GLU A 250 -7.80 -14.43 -9.86
CA GLU A 250 -8.08 -15.36 -10.96
C GLU A 250 -9.45 -16.04 -10.80
N GLN A 251 -10.02 -16.48 -11.92
CA GLN A 251 -11.21 -17.34 -11.92
C GLN A 251 -10.86 -18.71 -11.32
N LYS A 252 -11.82 -19.35 -10.65
CA LYS A 252 -11.65 -20.70 -10.11
C LYS A 252 -11.46 -21.75 -11.20
#